data_AF-A0A954GIJ9-F1
#
_entry.id   AF-A0A954GIJ9-F1
#
_cell.length_a   1.000
_cell.length_b   1.000
_cell.length_c   1.000
_cell.angle_alpha   90.00
_cell.angle_beta   90.00
_cell.angle_gamma   90.00
#
_symmetry.space_group_name_H-M   'P 1'
#
loop_
_entity.id
_entity.type
_entity.pdbx_description
1 polymer ?
#
loop_
_entity_poly.entity_id
_entity_poly.type
_entity_poly.pdbx_seq_one_letter_code
_entity_poly.pdbx_strand_id
1 'polypeptide(L)'
;MATFDRLTLRRETADFSLTDQHGDAWLWVSFDSANRLGYFINIRELGETEEMVLVEDTTRTQIVSGLIGGQRDERPQFVFVKADTAMQATKYFFNTGQRDPSLEWLPFPETT
;
A
#
# COMPACT_ATOMS: atom_id res chain seq x y z
N MET A 1 -15.74 16.70 -4.82
CA MET A 1 -15.96 15.71 -5.90
C MET A 1 -14.57 15.15 -6.20
N ALA A 2 -14.28 13.92 -5.77
CA ALA A 2 -12.96 13.31 -5.98
C ALA A 2 -12.78 13.02 -7.48
N THR A 3 -11.65 13.43 -8.04
CA THR A 3 -11.31 13.21 -9.45
C THR A 3 -10.53 11.90 -9.54
N PHE A 4 -11.14 10.85 -10.08
CA PHE A 4 -10.50 9.55 -10.26
C PHE A 4 -9.46 9.63 -11.38
N ASP A 5 -8.22 9.99 -11.07
CA ASP A 5 -7.14 9.95 -12.04
C ASP A 5 -6.58 8.52 -12.16
N ARG A 6 -7.14 7.80 -13.15
CA ARG A 6 -6.48 6.77 -13.95
C ARG A 6 -6.02 5.50 -13.22
N LEU A 7 -6.94 4.51 -13.13
CA LEU A 7 -6.58 3.11 -12.88
C LEU A 7 -5.71 2.58 -14.02
N THR A 8 -4.40 2.42 -13.78
CA THR A 8 -3.47 1.89 -14.77
C THR A 8 -3.31 0.40 -14.58
N LEU A 9 -3.99 -0.40 -15.40
CA LEU A 9 -3.85 -1.86 -15.41
C LEU A 9 -2.70 -2.23 -16.37
N ARG A 10 -1.58 -2.74 -15.86
CA ARG A 10 -0.48 -3.28 -16.69
C ARG A 10 -0.62 -4.80 -16.78
N ARG A 11 -0.65 -5.34 -17.99
CA ARG A 11 -1.09 -6.72 -18.29
C ARG A 11 0.04 -7.76 -18.31
N GLU A 12 1.30 -7.38 -18.05
CA GLU A 12 2.43 -8.31 -18.18
C GLU A 12 2.61 -9.23 -16.96
N THR A 13 2.02 -8.85 -15.83
CA THR A 13 1.89 -9.63 -14.59
C THR A 13 0.52 -9.28 -14.02
N ALA A 14 -0.16 -10.16 -13.28
CA ALA A 14 -1.50 -9.88 -12.75
C ALA A 14 -1.46 -8.90 -11.56
N ASP A 15 -0.71 -7.81 -11.71
CA ASP A 15 -0.52 -6.76 -10.73
C ASP A 15 -1.53 -5.66 -11.02
N PHE A 16 -2.42 -5.42 -10.07
CA PHE A 16 -3.17 -4.18 -10.05
C PHE A 16 -2.52 -3.24 -9.02
N SER A 17 -2.38 -1.99 -9.41
CA SER A 17 -2.05 -0.90 -8.51
C SER A 17 -3.14 0.14 -8.56
N LEU A 18 -3.62 0.58 -7.40
CA LEU A 18 -4.50 1.73 -7.28
C LEU A 18 -3.68 2.89 -6.70
N THR A 19 -3.77 4.03 -7.35
CA THR A 19 -3.19 5.29 -6.88
C THR A 19 -4.28 6.34 -6.82
N ASP A 20 -4.34 7.10 -5.73
CA ASP A 20 -5.27 8.22 -5.60
C ASP A 20 -4.63 9.38 -4.83
N GLN A 21 -5.11 10.59 -5.07
CA GLN A 21 -4.62 11.80 -4.43
C GLN A 21 -5.76 12.55 -3.76
N HIS A 22 -5.58 12.88 -2.48
CA HIS A 22 -6.51 13.70 -1.71
C HIS A 22 -5.76 14.90 -1.13
N GLY A 23 -5.81 16.04 -1.83
CA GLY A 23 -5.02 17.22 -1.47
C GLY A 23 -3.52 16.92 -1.61
N ASP A 24 -2.78 17.04 -0.51
CA ASP A 24 -1.35 16.75 -0.45
C ASP A 24 -1.02 15.29 -0.09
N ALA A 25 -2.05 14.46 0.10
CA ALA A 25 -1.88 13.04 0.43
C ALA A 25 -2.05 12.14 -0.79
N TRP A 26 -1.23 11.09 -0.87
CA TRP A 26 -1.26 10.06 -1.91
C TRP A 26 -1.48 8.69 -1.28
N LEU A 27 -2.42 7.93 -1.83
CA LEU A 27 -2.62 6.52 -1.52
C LEU A 27 -2.05 5.68 -2.65
N TRP A 28 -1.33 4.63 -2.27
CA TRP A 28 -0.87 3.59 -3.17
C TRP A 28 -1.26 2.21 -2.61
N VAL A 29 -1.93 1.41 -3.42
CA VAL A 29 -2.28 0.02 -3.09
C VAL A 29 -1.75 -0.90 -4.18
N SER A 30 -1.12 -2.01 -3.84
CA SER A 30 -0.64 -3.02 -4.79
C SER A 30 -0.87 -4.44 -4.28
N PHE A 31 -1.23 -5.36 -5.16
CA PHE A 31 -1.32 -6.78 -4.80
C PHE A 31 -0.07 -7.53 -5.22
N ASP A 32 0.49 -8.32 -4.30
CA ASP A 32 1.58 -9.22 -4.62
C ASP A 32 1.03 -10.45 -5.37
N SER A 33 1.02 -10.37 -6.70
CA SER A 33 0.52 -11.46 -7.54
C SER A 33 1.47 -12.67 -7.59
N ALA A 34 2.77 -12.45 -7.35
CA ALA A 34 3.81 -13.46 -7.46
C ALA A 34 3.74 -14.47 -6.31
N ASN A 35 3.65 -14.00 -5.07
CA ASN A 35 3.63 -14.87 -3.89
C ASN A 35 2.24 -14.95 -3.25
N ARG A 36 1.26 -14.17 -3.73
CA ARG A 36 -0.14 -14.12 -3.26
C ARG A 36 -0.23 -13.82 -1.76
N LEU A 37 0.67 -12.98 -1.26
CA LEU A 37 0.76 -12.67 0.17
C LEU A 37 -0.33 -11.72 0.64
N GLY A 38 -0.81 -10.85 -0.25
CA GLY A 38 -1.85 -9.88 0.06
C GLY A 38 -1.60 -8.54 -0.62
N TYR A 39 -2.02 -7.48 0.06
CA TYR A 39 -2.06 -6.12 -0.44
C TYR A 39 -1.04 -5.29 0.32
N PHE A 40 -0.16 -4.63 -0.42
CA PHE A 40 0.67 -3.56 0.11
C PHE A 40 -0.13 -2.25 0.06
N ILE A 41 -0.13 -1.49 1.15
CA ILE A 41 -0.82 -0.21 1.25
C ILE A 41 0.12 0.82 1.82
N ASN A 42 0.14 1.94 1.15
CA ASN A 42 1.02 3.03 1.45
C ASN A 42 0.25 4.33 1.34
N ILE A 43 0.40 5.20 2.34
CA ILE A 43 -0.11 6.55 2.30
C ILE A 43 1.04 7.50 2.58
N ARG A 44 1.17 8.52 1.74
CA ARG A 44 2.20 9.55 1.87
C ARG A 44 1.56 10.93 1.81
N GLU A 45 1.78 11.73 2.86
CA GLU A 45 1.50 13.16 2.85
C GLU A 45 2.73 13.93 2.35
N LEU A 46 2.52 15.03 1.61
CA LEU A 46 3.61 15.83 1.06
C LEU A 46 4.46 16.42 2.19
N GLY A 47 5.74 16.05 2.23
CA GLY A 47 6.67 16.50 3.26
C GLY A 47 6.75 15.60 4.50
N GLU A 48 5.95 14.55 4.57
CA GLU A 48 6.01 13.53 5.62
C GLU A 48 6.77 12.27 5.16
N THR A 49 7.19 11.48 6.15
CA THR A 49 7.70 10.13 5.93
C THR A 49 6.61 9.27 5.33
N GLU A 50 6.99 8.45 4.36
CA GLU A 50 6.09 7.47 3.78
C GLU A 50 5.69 6.43 4.84
N GLU A 51 4.41 6.07 4.96
CA GLU A 51 3.95 5.12 5.98
C GLU A 51 3.11 4.00 5.36
N MET A 52 3.21 2.81 5.93
CA MET A 52 2.60 1.57 5.44
C MET A 52 1.85 0.83 6.55
N VAL A 53 0.78 0.13 6.20
CA VAL A 53 -0.05 -0.59 7.19
C VAL A 53 0.68 -1.84 7.70
N LEU A 54 0.75 -2.00 9.02
CA LEU A 54 1.25 -3.20 9.69
C LEU A 54 0.16 -4.27 9.76
N VAL A 55 0.55 -5.51 9.53
CA VAL A 55 -0.32 -6.68 9.66
C VAL A 55 0.28 -7.56 10.72
N GLU A 56 -0.55 -7.85 11.72
CA GLU A 56 -0.34 -8.83 12.79
C GLU A 56 0.96 -9.64 12.66
N ASP A 57 1.86 -9.37 13.62
CA ASP A 57 3.09 -10.11 13.90
C ASP A 57 4.33 -9.76 13.04
N THR A 58 5.12 -8.82 13.57
CA THR A 58 6.43 -8.40 13.06
C THR A 58 7.52 -9.48 13.14
N THR A 59 7.24 -10.65 13.72
CA THR A 59 8.24 -11.74 13.83
C THR A 59 8.52 -12.40 12.48
N ARG A 60 7.65 -12.22 11.48
CA ARG A 60 7.87 -12.70 10.11
C ARG A 60 8.76 -11.73 9.32
N THR A 61 10.05 -11.81 9.60
CA THR A 61 11.09 -10.99 8.95
C THR A 61 11.50 -11.49 7.56
N GLN A 62 10.80 -12.49 7.01
CA GLN A 62 11.12 -13.01 5.69
C GLN A 62 10.98 -11.90 4.64
N ILE A 63 12.07 -11.58 3.95
CA ILE A 63 12.06 -10.68 2.81
C ILE A 63 11.47 -11.44 1.62
N VAL A 64 10.45 -10.85 1.01
CA VAL A 64 9.76 -11.36 -0.16
C VAL A 64 9.95 -10.39 -1.30
N SER A 65 10.18 -10.93 -2.50
CA SER A 65 10.26 -10.13 -3.71
C SER A 65 8.84 -9.97 -4.26
N GLY A 66 8.30 -8.76 -4.15
CA GLY A 66 7.00 -8.36 -4.68
C GLY A 66 7.16 -7.47 -5.91
N LEU A 67 6.07 -7.27 -6.66
CA LEU A 67 5.98 -6.25 -7.71
C LEU A 67 5.14 -5.09 -7.19
N ILE A 68 5.75 -3.91 -7.04
CA ILE A 68 5.09 -2.68 -6.57
C ILE A 68 5.25 -1.64 -7.69
N GLY A 69 4.13 -1.20 -8.26
CA GLY A 69 4.15 -0.26 -9.39
C GLY A 69 4.86 -0.75 -10.64
N GLY A 70 4.90 -2.07 -10.83
CA GLY A 70 5.60 -2.69 -11.96
C GLY A 70 7.12 -2.73 -11.82
N GLN A 71 7.67 -2.35 -10.66
CA GLN A 71 9.05 -2.60 -10.30
C GLN A 71 9.13 -3.74 -9.29
N ARG A 72 10.16 -4.57 -9.42
CA ARG A 72 10.46 -5.60 -8.45
C ARG A 72 11.08 -4.93 -7.23
N ASP A 73 10.48 -5.17 -6.07
CA ASP A 73 10.88 -4.58 -4.80
C ASP A 73 10.93 -5.68 -3.72
N GLU A 74 11.89 -5.56 -2.80
CA GLU A 74 12.11 -6.53 -1.74
C GLU A 74 11.59 -5.98 -0.41
N ARG A 75 10.58 -6.65 0.16
CA ARG A 75 9.87 -6.17 1.34
C ARG A 75 9.73 -7.24 2.41
N PRO A 76 9.68 -6.88 3.70
CA PRO A 76 9.31 -7.82 4.75
C PRO A 76 7.88 -8.31 4.55
N GLN A 77 7.62 -9.61 4.74
CA GLN A 77 6.29 -10.19 4.56
C GLN A 77 5.20 -9.53 5.44
N PHE A 78 5.56 -8.97 6.58
CA PHE A 78 4.60 -8.34 7.52
C PHE A 78 3.94 -7.05 7.00
N VAL A 79 4.37 -6.51 5.86
CA VAL A 79 3.77 -5.30 5.25
C VAL A 79 2.60 -5.60 4.31
N PHE A 80 2.28 -6.88 4.09
CA PHE A 80 1.20 -7.31 3.19
C PHE A 80 -0.08 -7.66 3.97
N VAL A 81 -1.13 -6.90 3.73
CA VAL A 81 -2.43 -7.02 4.42
C VAL A 81 -3.41 -7.93 3.68
N LYS A 82 -4.39 -8.45 4.41
CA LYS A 82 -5.54 -9.14 3.79
C LYS A 82 -6.43 -8.14 3.04
N ALA A 83 -7.22 -8.66 2.10
CA ALA A 83 -8.12 -7.85 1.27
C ALA A 83 -9.07 -6.96 2.10
N ASP A 84 -9.58 -7.46 3.23
CA ASP A 84 -10.51 -6.70 4.08
C ASP A 84 -9.85 -5.47 4.71
N THR A 85 -8.63 -5.63 5.26
CA THR A 85 -7.82 -4.53 5.77
C THR A 85 -7.51 -3.52 4.66
N ALA A 86 -7.23 -4.01 3.45
CA ALA A 86 -6.98 -3.13 2.31
C ALA A 86 -8.18 -2.32 1.87
N MET A 87 -9.34 -2.97 1.82
CA MET A 87 -10.59 -2.31 1.51
C MET A 87 -10.94 -1.26 2.58
N GLN A 88 -10.73 -1.58 3.86
CA GLN A 88 -10.96 -0.67 4.96
C GLN A 88 -10.07 0.58 4.86
N ALA A 89 -8.75 0.41 4.74
CA ALA A 89 -7.81 1.53 4.64
C ALA A 89 -8.11 2.43 3.42
N THR A 90 -8.35 1.80 2.26
CA THR A 90 -8.68 2.50 1.00
C THR A 90 -9.95 3.31 1.14
N LYS A 91 -11.00 2.72 1.72
CA LYS A 91 -12.28 3.40 1.94
C LYS A 91 -12.14 4.55 2.92
N TYR A 92 -11.35 4.39 3.98
CA TYR A 92 -11.11 5.48 4.94
C TYR A 92 -10.41 6.65 4.24
N PHE A 93 -9.31 6.38 3.53
CA PHE A 93 -8.57 7.41 2.79
C PHE A 93 -9.44 8.15 1.78
N PHE A 94 -10.26 7.46 0.99
CA PHE A 94 -11.16 8.13 0.03
C PHE A 94 -12.16 9.09 0.67
N ASN A 95 -12.55 8.84 1.92
CA ASN A 95 -13.52 9.68 2.61
C ASN A 95 -12.87 10.86 3.35
N THR A 96 -11.62 10.71 3.79
CA THR A 96 -10.98 11.65 4.73
C THR A 96 -9.70 12.29 4.20
N GLY A 97 -9.05 11.66 3.22
CA GLY A 97 -7.68 11.95 2.79
C GLY A 97 -6.61 11.56 3.80
N GLN A 98 -6.98 10.81 4.85
CA GLN A 98 -6.10 10.48 5.97
C GLN A 98 -5.91 8.97 6.12
N ARG A 99 -4.92 8.58 6.92
CA ARG A 99 -4.72 7.20 7.36
C ARG A 99 -5.82 6.77 8.32
N ASP A 100 -6.26 5.51 8.21
CA ASP A 100 -7.25 4.95 9.14
C ASP A 100 -6.60 4.77 10.53
N PRO A 101 -7.08 5.47 11.58
CA PRO A 101 -6.47 5.42 12.92
C PRO A 101 -6.75 4.10 13.66
N SER A 102 -7.64 3.24 13.12
CA SER A 102 -7.87 1.89 13.67
C SER A 102 -6.87 0.85 13.17
N LEU A 103 -6.05 1.21 12.18
CA LEU A 103 -4.99 0.36 11.66
C LEU A 103 -3.64 0.82 12.24
N GLU A 104 -2.73 -0.13 12.41
CA GLU A 104 -1.37 0.18 12.77
C GLU A 104 -0.59 0.61 11.52
N TRP A 105 0.09 1.75 11.59
CA TRP A 105 0.92 2.28 10.51
C TRP A 105 2.38 2.31 10.97
N LEU A 106 3.26 1.88 10.10
CA LEU A 106 4.70 1.94 10.32
C LEU A 106 5.33 2.94 9.36
N PRO A 107 6.36 3.67 9.80
CA PRO A 107 7.22 4.39 8.89
C PRO A 107 7.86 3.41 7.92
N PHE A 108 7.82 3.77 6.66
CA PHE A 108 8.52 3.08 5.60
C PHE A 108 10.02 3.15 5.90
N PRO A 109 10.74 2.02 5.90
CA PRO A 109 12.16 2.04 6.18
C PRO A 109 12.86 2.87 5.10
N GLU A 110 13.51 3.97 5.51
CA GLU A 110 14.37 4.74 4.60
C GLU A 110 15.41 3.78 4.01
N THR A 111 15.41 3.63 2.69
CA THR A 111 16.49 2.93 2.00
C THR A 111 17.75 3.76 2.19
N THR A 112 18.62 3.34 3.11
CA THR A 112 20.02 3.80 3.21
C THR A 112 20.82 3.43 1.97
#